data_AF-A0A949CNZ8-F1
#
_entry.id   AF-A0A949CNZ8-F1
#
_cell.length_a   1.000
_cell.length_b   1.000
_cell.length_c   1.000
_cell.angle_alpha   90.00
_cell.angle_beta   90.00
_cell.angle_gamma   90.00
#
_symmetry.space_group_name_H-M   'P 1'
#
loop_
_entity.id
_entity.type
_entity.pdbx_description
1 polymer ?
#
loop_
_entity_poly.entity_id
_entity_poly.type
_entity_poly.pdbx_seq_one_letter_code
_entity_poly.pdbx_strand_id
1 'polypeptide(L)'
;QEKGKGKVSQADQMVNAFLKQLQKAELTDEQTTKVKELMGKTTKDVVKKRTDAGITQEMLKKRTDAQKAAREAGKKQKEVQEAVAAAVSLTEDQKKVMEETDGMMSKARVEVGKLLKAEQIAKLPQQLQSSLKEKAANRRNK
;
A
#
# COMPACT_ATOMS: atom_id res chain seq x y z
N GLN A 1 -26.67 21.04 -12.48
CA GLN A 1 -25.42 20.83 -11.74
C GLN A 1 -25.52 19.52 -10.97
N GLU A 2 -24.65 18.56 -11.29
CA GLU A 2 -24.65 17.21 -10.72
C GLU A 2 -24.26 17.22 -9.23
N LYS A 3 -25.01 16.43 -8.46
CA LYS A 3 -24.87 16.27 -7.00
C LYS A 3 -23.50 15.68 -6.66
N GLY A 4 -22.76 16.39 -5.79
CA GLY A 4 -21.41 16.04 -5.37
C GLY A 4 -21.32 14.66 -4.72
N LYS A 5 -20.59 13.74 -5.36
CA LYS A 5 -20.07 12.52 -4.73
C LYS A 5 -19.29 12.92 -3.47
N GLY A 6 -19.79 12.51 -2.31
CA GLY A 6 -19.09 12.68 -1.03
C GLY A 6 -17.65 12.20 -1.16
N LYS A 7 -16.69 13.03 -0.74
CA LYS A 7 -15.27 12.69 -0.81
C LYS A 7 -15.02 11.43 0.04
N VAL A 8 -14.90 10.28 -0.61
CA VAL A 8 -14.49 9.01 0.00
C VAL A 8 -13.17 9.25 0.74
N SER A 9 -13.07 8.84 2.01
CA SER A 9 -11.88 9.12 2.83
C SER A 9 -10.64 8.46 2.22
N GLN A 10 -9.45 8.99 2.51
CA GLN A 10 -8.21 8.40 1.99
C GLN A 10 -8.07 6.92 2.40
N ALA A 11 -8.49 6.57 3.62
CA ALA A 11 -8.49 5.20 4.10
C ALA A 11 -9.42 4.30 3.27
N ASP A 12 -10.64 4.78 2.97
CA ASP A 12 -11.61 4.04 2.15
C ASP A 12 -11.15 3.91 0.69
N GLN A 13 -10.48 4.93 0.15
CA GLN A 13 -9.87 4.85 -1.19
C GLN A 13 -8.80 3.75 -1.24
N MET A 14 -7.96 3.63 -0.21
CA MET A 14 -6.95 2.57 -0.12
C MET A 14 -7.59 1.18 -0.04
N VAL A 15 -8.64 1.01 0.76
CA VAL A 15 -9.38 -0.26 0.87
C VAL A 15 -10.00 -0.63 -0.48
N ASN A 16 -10.71 0.30 -1.11
CA ASN A 16 -11.35 0.05 -2.41
C ASN A 16 -10.35 -0.28 -3.51
N ALA A 17 -9.20 0.41 -3.55
CA ALA A 17 -8.12 0.10 -4.48
C ALA A 17 -7.57 -1.32 -4.27
N PHE A 18 -7.41 -1.73 -3.01
CA PHE A 18 -6.93 -3.07 -2.68
C PHE A 18 -7.95 -4.16 -3.04
N LEU A 19 -9.23 -3.96 -2.75
CA LEU A 19 -10.29 -4.88 -3.17
C LEU A 19 -10.35 -5.03 -4.69
N LYS A 20 -10.16 -3.94 -5.44
CA LYS A 20 -10.09 -3.98 -6.90
C LYS A 20 -8.92 -4.84 -7.40
N GLN A 21 -7.80 -4.84 -6.70
CA GLN A 21 -6.67 -5.73 -7.01
C GLN A 21 -7.00 -7.21 -6.76
N LEU A 22 -7.86 -7.48 -5.77
CA LEU A 22 -8.34 -8.83 -5.43
C LEU A 22 -9.54 -9.29 -6.25
N GLN A 23 -10.07 -8.46 -7.17
CA GLN A 23 -11.28 -8.80 -7.93
C GLN A 23 -11.15 -10.12 -8.71
N LYS A 24 -9.96 -10.43 -9.24
CA LYS A 24 -9.68 -11.69 -9.95
C LYS A 24 -9.62 -12.93 -9.04
N ALA A 25 -9.49 -12.74 -7.73
CA ALA A 25 -9.50 -13.84 -6.77
C ALA A 25 -10.91 -14.36 -6.46
N GLU A 26 -11.96 -13.71 -6.97
CA GLU A 26 -13.36 -14.13 -6.78
C GLU A 26 -13.65 -14.42 -5.29
N LEU A 27 -13.49 -13.37 -4.48
CA LEU A 27 -13.69 -13.46 -3.04
C LEU A 27 -15.16 -13.74 -2.73
N THR A 28 -15.40 -14.57 -1.72
CA THR A 28 -16.76 -14.69 -1.14
C THR A 28 -17.14 -13.41 -0.41
N ASP A 29 -18.43 -13.21 -0.13
CA ASP A 29 -18.89 -12.07 0.66
C ASP A 29 -18.25 -12.02 2.05
N GLU A 30 -18.07 -13.19 2.68
CA GLU A 30 -17.41 -13.33 3.97
C GLU A 30 -15.92 -12.91 3.88
N GLN A 31 -15.19 -13.40 2.87
CA GLN A 31 -13.79 -13.01 2.65
C GLN A 31 -13.68 -11.50 2.36
N THR A 32 -14.57 -10.97 1.51
CA THR A 32 -14.62 -9.55 1.18
C THR A 32 -14.86 -8.69 2.42
N THR A 33 -15.74 -9.13 3.31
CA THR A 33 -16.04 -8.43 4.57
C THR A 33 -14.83 -8.42 5.49
N LYS A 34 -14.21 -9.58 5.73
CA LYS A 34 -12.99 -9.68 6.58
C LYS A 34 -11.83 -8.85 6.01
N VAL A 35 -11.65 -8.85 4.69
CA VAL A 35 -10.64 -8.01 4.02
C VAL A 35 -10.93 -6.53 4.22
N LYS A 36 -12.20 -6.09 4.05
CA LYS A 36 -12.62 -4.70 4.29
C LYS A 36 -12.35 -4.25 5.72
N GLU A 37 -12.67 -5.08 6.71
CA GLU A 37 -12.46 -4.76 8.11
C GLU A 37 -10.98 -4.67 8.46
N LEU A 38 -10.19 -5.69 8.09
CA LEU A 38 -8.76 -5.76 8.35
C LEU A 38 -8.00 -4.61 7.69
N MET A 39 -8.26 -4.38 6.39
CA MET A 39 -7.63 -3.30 5.65
C MET A 39 -8.15 -1.94 6.11
N GLY A 40 -9.46 -1.82 6.39
CA GLY A 40 -10.07 -0.56 6.84
C GLY A 40 -9.54 -0.08 8.18
N LYS A 41 -9.32 -0.99 9.14
CA LYS A 41 -8.66 -0.64 10.40
C LYS A 41 -7.22 -0.20 10.15
N THR A 42 -6.46 -1.02 9.42
CA THR A 42 -5.04 -0.75 9.14
C THR A 42 -4.85 0.57 8.39
N THR A 43 -5.65 0.85 7.37
CA THR A 43 -5.52 2.09 6.57
C THR A 43 -5.90 3.32 7.39
N LYS A 44 -6.89 3.23 8.28
CA LYS A 44 -7.21 4.33 9.22
C LYS A 44 -6.02 4.65 10.13
N ASP A 45 -5.41 3.63 10.73
CA ASP A 45 -4.22 3.81 11.58
C ASP A 45 -3.04 4.37 10.79
N VAL A 46 -2.80 3.87 9.57
CA VAL A 46 -1.74 4.36 8.68
C VAL A 46 -1.94 5.83 8.30
N VAL A 47 -3.16 6.20 7.92
CA VAL A 47 -3.49 7.59 7.55
C VAL A 47 -3.35 8.51 8.76
N LYS A 48 -3.78 8.07 9.94
CA LYS A 48 -3.61 8.82 11.18
C LYS A 48 -2.13 9.04 11.49
N LYS A 49 -1.32 7.98 11.54
CA LYS A 49 0.12 8.06 11.82
C LYS A 49 0.87 8.97 10.85
N ARG A 50 0.53 8.89 9.56
CA ARG A 50 1.12 9.77 8.54
C ARG A 50 0.74 11.22 8.77
N THR A 51 -0.53 11.49 9.04
CA THR A 51 -1.02 12.84 9.35
C THR A 51 -0.36 13.41 10.60
N ASP A 52 -0.27 12.62 11.68
CA ASP A 52 0.35 13.03 12.95
C ASP A 52 1.84 13.35 12.78
N ALA A 53 2.53 12.66 11.85
CA ALA A 53 3.92 12.93 11.48
C ALA A 53 4.10 14.09 10.47
N GLY A 54 3.03 14.79 10.11
CA GLY A 54 3.04 15.87 9.13
C GLY A 54 3.27 15.41 7.68
N ILE A 55 3.08 14.12 7.39
CA ILE A 55 3.20 13.57 6.03
C ILE A 55 1.92 13.88 5.26
N THR A 56 1.99 14.87 4.39
CA THR A 56 0.82 15.34 3.63
C THR A 56 0.56 14.49 2.38
N GLN A 57 -0.66 14.59 1.84
CA GLN A 57 -1.00 13.98 0.55
C GLN A 57 -0.10 14.45 -0.58
N GLU A 58 0.29 15.71 -0.57
CA GLU A 58 1.17 16.29 -1.58
C GLU A 58 2.56 15.63 -1.55
N MET A 59 3.11 15.39 -0.35
CA MET A 59 4.37 14.65 -0.21
C MET A 59 4.24 13.21 -0.74
N LEU A 60 3.15 12.51 -0.40
CA LEU A 60 2.90 11.17 -0.92
C LEU A 60 2.75 11.14 -2.45
N LYS A 61 2.15 12.18 -3.03
CA LYS A 61 2.03 12.34 -4.47
C LYS A 61 3.39 12.58 -5.12
N LYS A 62 4.18 13.54 -4.62
CA LYS A 62 5.56 13.79 -5.08
C LYS A 62 6.43 12.54 -5.02
N ARG A 63 6.32 11.77 -3.93
CA ARG A 63 6.96 10.46 -3.79
C ARG A 63 6.60 9.51 -4.94
N THR A 64 5.30 9.39 -5.21
CA THR A 64 4.76 8.48 -6.23
C THR A 64 5.17 8.91 -7.64
N ASP A 65 5.06 10.20 -7.94
CA ASP A 65 5.45 10.76 -9.23
C ASP A 65 6.96 10.61 -9.47
N ALA A 66 7.80 10.89 -8.46
CA ALA A 66 9.25 10.68 -8.56
C ALA A 66 9.62 9.21 -8.77
N GLN A 67 8.94 8.31 -8.05
CA GLN A 67 9.15 6.87 -8.23
C GLN A 67 8.74 6.40 -9.63
N LYS A 68 7.61 6.90 -10.14
CA LYS A 68 7.12 6.56 -11.48
C LYS A 68 8.07 7.11 -12.55
N ALA A 69 8.41 8.39 -12.49
CA ALA A 69 9.33 9.03 -13.43
C ALA A 69 10.71 8.36 -13.44
N ALA A 70 11.25 8.00 -12.27
CA ALA A 70 12.52 7.29 -12.20
C ALA A 70 12.46 5.89 -12.85
N ARG A 71 11.36 5.15 -12.65
CA ARG A 71 11.16 3.85 -13.31
C ARG A 71 10.96 3.98 -14.82
N GLU A 72 10.21 4.98 -15.27
CA GLU A 72 10.00 5.26 -16.70
C GLU A 72 11.31 5.69 -17.37
N ALA A 73 12.19 6.38 -16.63
CA ALA A 73 13.55 6.68 -17.06
C ALA A 73 14.52 5.48 -17.01
N GLY A 74 14.04 4.27 -16.70
CA GLY A 74 14.86 3.06 -16.67
C GLY A 74 15.86 2.98 -15.51
N LYS A 75 15.75 3.86 -14.50
CA LYS A 75 16.67 3.88 -13.36
C LYS A 75 16.58 2.58 -12.55
N LYS A 76 17.72 2.11 -12.05
CA LYS A 76 17.79 0.92 -11.18
C LYS A 76 17.18 1.25 -9.82
N GLN A 77 16.83 0.20 -9.06
CA GLN A 77 16.10 0.35 -7.79
C GLN A 77 16.75 1.33 -6.80
N LYS A 78 18.09 1.31 -6.68
CA LYS A 78 18.82 2.24 -5.81
C LYS A 78 18.66 3.70 -6.27
N GLU A 79 18.81 3.94 -7.56
CA GLU A 79 18.65 5.28 -8.17
C GLU A 79 17.20 5.78 -8.10
N VAL A 80 16.22 4.86 -8.16
CA VAL A 80 14.80 5.19 -7.91
C VAL A 80 14.60 5.64 -6.46
N GLN A 81 15.21 4.96 -5.50
CA GLN A 81 15.13 5.35 -4.09
C GLN A 81 15.78 6.71 -3.84
N GLU A 82 16.93 6.97 -4.46
CA GLU A 82 17.60 8.28 -4.38
C GLU A 82 16.76 9.39 -5.01
N ALA A 83 16.18 9.16 -6.19
CA ALA A 83 15.30 10.12 -6.85
C ALA A 83 14.05 10.43 -6.01
N VAL A 84 13.48 9.41 -5.37
CA VAL A 84 12.37 9.57 -4.43
C VAL A 84 12.79 10.37 -3.20
N ALA A 85 13.91 10.02 -2.57
CA ALA A 85 14.42 10.70 -1.38
C ALA A 85 14.74 12.18 -1.66
N ALA A 86 15.23 12.50 -2.85
CA ALA A 86 15.46 13.87 -3.30
C ALA A 86 14.15 14.64 -3.55
N ALA A 87 13.10 13.97 -4.05
CA ALA A 87 11.82 14.60 -4.36
C ALA A 87 10.93 14.87 -3.14
N VAL A 88 11.10 14.06 -2.09
CA VAL A 88 10.44 14.25 -0.80
C VAL A 88 11.51 14.24 0.28
N SER A 89 11.97 15.45 0.62
CA SER A 89 12.89 15.72 1.73
C SER A 89 12.23 15.41 3.09
N LEU A 90 11.97 14.13 3.35
CA LEU A 90 11.40 13.66 4.61
C LEU A 90 12.44 13.78 5.73
N THR A 91 11.98 14.22 6.90
CA THR A 91 12.78 14.14 8.13
C THR A 91 13.02 12.68 8.52
N GLU A 92 13.99 12.42 9.41
CA GLU A 92 14.23 11.05 9.89
C GLU A 92 13.00 10.44 10.57
N ASP A 93 12.25 11.23 11.33
CA ASP A 93 11.02 10.77 11.97
C ASP A 93 9.92 10.46 10.96
N GLN A 94 9.78 11.28 9.93
CA GLN A 94 8.84 11.01 8.82
C GLN A 94 9.24 9.75 8.05
N LYS A 95 10.54 9.51 7.84
CA LYS A 95 11.03 8.27 7.22
C LYS A 95 10.70 7.05 8.07
N LYS A 96 10.91 7.12 9.39
CA LYS A 96 10.54 6.05 10.34
C LYS A 96 9.04 5.77 10.31
N VAL A 97 8.20 6.80 10.31
CA VAL A 97 6.73 6.64 10.22
C VAL A 97 6.32 6.03 8.88
N MET A 98 6.99 6.40 7.78
CA MET A 98 6.76 5.77 6.48
C MET A 98 7.13 4.28 6.49
N GLU A 99 8.29 3.92 7.04
CA GLU A 99 8.72 2.52 7.18
C GLU A 99 7.76 1.72 8.06
N GLU A 100 7.36 2.28 9.20
CA GLU A 100 6.42 1.65 10.12
C GLU A 100 5.06 1.42 9.46
N THR A 101 4.51 2.45 8.81
CA THR A 101 3.20 2.34 8.14
C THR A 101 3.23 1.42 6.91
N ASP A 102 4.34 1.38 6.16
CA ASP A 102 4.55 0.41 5.08
C ASP A 102 4.65 -1.02 5.65
N GLY A 103 5.25 -1.18 6.83
CA GLY A 103 5.28 -2.44 7.59
C GLY A 103 3.89 -2.90 8.04
N MET A 104 3.07 -1.99 8.57
CA MET A 104 1.67 -2.28 8.94
C MET A 104 0.86 -2.78 7.75
N MET A 105 0.95 -2.08 6.62
CA MET A 105 0.26 -2.48 5.38
C MET A 105 0.76 -3.83 4.87
N SER A 106 2.06 -4.10 4.98
CA SER A 106 2.64 -5.39 4.57
C SER A 106 2.12 -6.54 5.44
N LYS A 107 2.07 -6.36 6.77
CA LYS A 107 1.50 -7.34 7.69
C LYS A 107 0.01 -7.58 7.40
N ALA A 108 -0.77 -6.52 7.21
CA ALA A 108 -2.18 -6.64 6.87
C ALA A 108 -2.41 -7.42 5.56
N ARG A 109 -1.57 -7.20 4.53
CA ARG A 109 -1.64 -7.99 3.28
C ARG A 109 -1.32 -9.47 3.50
N VAL A 110 -0.37 -9.80 4.36
CA VAL A 110 -0.07 -11.20 4.71
C VAL A 110 -1.25 -11.85 5.42
N GLU A 111 -1.86 -11.14 6.38
CA GLU A 111 -3.08 -11.61 7.06
C GLU A 111 -4.24 -11.79 6.08
N VAL A 112 -4.41 -10.89 5.10
CA VAL A 112 -5.36 -11.11 3.99
C VAL A 112 -5.00 -12.36 3.18
N GLY A 113 -3.71 -12.60 2.91
CA GLY A 113 -3.24 -13.81 2.25
C GLY A 113 -3.67 -15.10 2.98
N LYS A 114 -3.68 -15.10 4.31
CA LYS A 114 -4.14 -16.23 5.14
C LYS A 114 -5.65 -16.46 5.04
N LEU A 115 -6.44 -15.45 4.68
CA LEU A 115 -7.90 -15.57 4.47
C LEU A 115 -8.25 -16.14 3.09
N LEU A 116 -7.29 -16.14 2.15
CA LEU A 116 -7.48 -16.53 0.76
C LEU A 116 -7.04 -17.98 0.54
N LYS A 117 -7.76 -18.70 -0.32
CA LYS A 117 -7.31 -20.02 -0.77
C LYS A 117 -6.12 -19.87 -1.73
N ALA A 118 -5.25 -20.88 -1.78
CA ALA A 118 -4.11 -20.91 -2.70
C ALA A 118 -4.53 -20.69 -4.16
N GLU A 119 -5.66 -21.28 -4.57
CA GLU A 119 -6.24 -21.13 -5.92
C GLU A 119 -6.68 -19.69 -6.20
N GLN A 120 -7.24 -19.00 -5.20
CA GLN A 120 -7.63 -17.59 -5.32
C GLN A 120 -6.41 -16.69 -5.45
N ILE A 121 -5.35 -16.97 -4.69
CA ILE A 121 -4.07 -16.25 -4.78
C ILE A 121 -3.44 -16.47 -6.17
N ALA A 122 -3.49 -17.68 -6.72
CA ALA A 122 -2.91 -18.00 -8.02
C ALA A 122 -3.54 -17.19 -9.18
N LYS A 123 -4.81 -16.78 -9.05
CA LYS A 123 -5.50 -15.92 -10.04
C LYS A 123 -5.03 -14.46 -10.03
N LEU A 124 -4.28 -14.04 -9.01
CA LEU A 124 -3.82 -12.67 -8.84
C LEU A 124 -2.51 -12.41 -9.60
N PRO A 125 -2.18 -11.15 -9.94
CA PRO A 125 -0.88 -10.81 -10.53
C PRO A 125 0.28 -11.23 -9.62
N GLN A 126 1.40 -11.69 -10.20
CA GLN A 126 2.55 -12.22 -9.45
C GLN A 126 3.10 -11.24 -8.39
N GLN A 127 3.03 -9.94 -8.68
CA GLN A 127 3.40 -8.88 -7.74
C GLN A 127 2.52 -8.90 -6.48
N LEU A 128 1.21 -9.10 -6.64
CA LEU A 128 0.26 -9.17 -5.54
C LEU A 128 0.39 -10.48 -4.79
N GLN A 129 0.54 -11.61 -5.50
CA GLN A 129 0.83 -12.91 -4.87
C GLN A 129 2.02 -12.83 -3.92
N SER A 130 3.09 -12.17 -4.35
CA SER A 130 4.32 -11.99 -3.56
C SER A 130 4.13 -11.08 -2.33
N SER A 131 3.08 -10.25 -2.31
CA SER A 131 2.77 -9.35 -1.20
C SER A 131 1.78 -9.95 -0.19
N LEU A 132 1.01 -10.96 -0.61
CA LEU A 132 0.06 -11.70 0.22
C LEU A 132 0.73 -12.91 0.90
N LYS A 133 1.81 -13.42 0.32
CA LYS A 133 2.64 -14.45 0.95
C LYS A 133 3.48 -13.81 2.05
N GLU A 134 3.57 -14.50 3.18
CA GLU A 134 4.55 -14.18 4.20
C GLU A 134 5.93 -14.31 3.56
N LYS A 135 6.58 -13.17 3.29
CA LYS A 135 8.00 -13.20 2.98
C LYS A 135 8.69 -13.60 4.27
N ALA A 136 9.25 -14.81 4.30
CA ALA A 136 10.34 -15.12 5.23
C ALA A 136 11.27 -13.91 5.24
N ALA A 137 11.54 -13.36 6.42
CA ALA A 137 12.22 -12.11 6.67
C ALA A 137 13.68 -12.11 6.16
N ASN A 138 13.88 -12.20 4.85
CA ASN A 138 15.19 -12.30 4.25
C ASN A 138 15.25 -11.57 2.91
N ARG A 139 15.12 -10.24 2.96
CA ARG A 139 15.81 -9.28 2.07
C ARG A 139 16.04 -7.97 2.81
N ARG A 140 16.72 -8.05 3.96
CA ARG A 140 17.61 -6.99 4.45
C ARG A 140 19.01 -7.54 4.15
N ASN A 141 19.83 -6.78 3.41
CA ASN A 141 21.12 -7.13 2.80
C ASN A 141 21.08 -7.84 1.43
N LYS A 142 21.21 -7.06 0.35
CA LYS A 142 22.45 -6.99 -0.43
C LYS A 142 22.46 -5.72 -1.27
#